data_AF-A0AAV9C5X5-F1
#
_entry.id   AF-A0AAV9C5X5-F1
#
_cell.length_a   1.000
_cell.length_b   1.000
_cell.length_c   1.000
_cell.angle_alpha   90.00
_cell.angle_beta   90.00
_cell.angle_gamma   90.00
#
_symmetry.space_group_name_H-M   'P 1'
#
loop_
_entity.id
_entity.type
_entity.pdbx_description
1 polymer ?
#
loop_
_entity_poly.entity_id
_entity_poly.type
_entity_poly.pdbx_seq_one_letter_code
_entity_poly.pdbx_strand_id
1 'polypeptide(L)'
;MEGPLPAVVSAYVPVLGPQFCSPNHVDLTVTKSPISLSGSDFVVTDSDGGVVFKVQGRAMRVRDRRVLVDAVGNPILTMKEKICQWKKTN
;
A
#
# COMPACT_ATOMS: atom_id res chain seq x y z
N MET A 1 -1.07 18.38 43.04
CA MET A 1 -0.44 17.23 42.36
C MET A 1 -1.19 17.08 41.05
N GLU A 2 -0.63 17.59 39.95
CA GLU A 2 -1.27 17.59 38.63
C GLU A 2 -1.62 16.15 38.22
N GLY A 3 -2.85 15.93 37.78
CA GLY A 3 -3.27 14.69 37.15
C GLY A 3 -2.59 14.52 35.79
N PRO A 4 -2.60 13.30 35.21
CA PRO A 4 -1.95 13.05 33.93
C PRO A 4 -2.59 13.95 32.86
N LEU A 5 -1.77 14.71 32.14
CA LEU A 5 -2.21 15.48 30.99
C LEU A 5 -2.91 14.51 30.01
N PRO A 6 -4.07 14.87 29.43
CA PRO A 6 -4.70 14.04 28.41
C PRO A 6 -3.69 13.91 27.26
N ALA A 7 -3.24 12.68 27.00
CA ALA A 7 -2.46 12.38 25.82
C ALA A 7 -3.25 12.92 24.62
N VAL A 8 -2.65 13.87 23.89
CA VAL A 8 -3.18 14.31 22.59
C VAL A 8 -3.10 13.08 21.69
N VAL A 9 -4.19 12.30 21.66
CA VAL A 9 -4.37 11.23 20.70
C VAL A 9 -4.63 11.92 19.37
N SER A 10 -3.55 12.15 18.62
CA SER A 10 -3.65 12.40 17.18
C SER A 10 -4.47 11.24 16.62
N ALA A 11 -5.72 11.49 16.25
CA ALA A 11 -6.65 10.46 15.82
C ALA A 11 -6.22 9.97 14.42
N TYR A 12 -5.20 9.11 14.38
CA TYR A 12 -4.78 8.45 13.16
C TYR A 12 -5.91 7.51 12.74
N VAL A 13 -6.58 7.85 11.63
CA VAL A 13 -7.62 7.01 11.06
C VAL A 13 -6.95 5.99 10.14
N PRO A 14 -6.93 4.69 10.51
CA PRO A 14 -6.33 3.66 9.66
C PRO A 14 -7.10 3.57 8.35
N VAL A 15 -6.41 3.74 7.22
CA VAL A 15 -7.03 3.76 5.88
C VAL A 15 -7.43 2.37 5.40
N LEU A 16 -6.61 1.36 5.68
CA LEU A 16 -6.85 -0.04 5.29
C LEU A 16 -7.33 -0.88 6.47
N GLY A 17 -6.78 -0.63 7.65
CA GLY A 17 -7.09 -1.32 8.89
C GLY A 17 -5.93 -1.24 9.88
N PRO A 18 -6.21 -1.45 11.18
CA PRO A 18 -5.21 -1.32 12.25
C PRO A 18 -4.08 -2.35 12.13
N GLN A 19 -4.29 -3.47 11.44
CA GLN A 19 -3.26 -4.50 11.22
C GLN A 19 -2.09 -4.02 10.34
N PHE A 20 -2.26 -2.92 9.60
CA PHE A 20 -1.20 -2.29 8.81
C PHE A 20 -0.55 -1.10 9.54
N CYS A 21 -0.90 -0.88 10.81
CA CYS A 21 -0.30 0.15 11.64
C CYS A 21 0.68 -0.48 12.61
N SER A 22 1.93 -0.02 12.58
CA SER A 22 2.95 -0.40 13.57
C SER A 22 3.07 0.70 14.64
N PRO A 23 3.30 0.35 15.92
CA PRO A 23 3.59 1.34 16.97
C PRO A 23 4.94 2.04 16.76
N ASN A 24 5.85 1.41 15.99
CA ASN A 24 7.19 1.93 15.71
C ASN A 24 7.33 2.25 14.22
N HIS A 25 8.38 3.02 13.89
CA HIS A 25 8.78 3.25 12.50
C HIS A 25 9.15 1.92 11.83
N VAL A 26 8.70 1.72 10.60
CA VAL A 26 9.01 0.55 9.78
C VAL A 26 9.63 1.02 8.48
N ASP A 27 10.89 0.66 8.25
CA ASP A 27 11.58 0.96 7.00
C ASP A 27 11.14 -0.06 5.95
N LEU A 28 10.57 0.44 4.85
CA LEU A 28 10.08 -0.38 3.76
C LEU A 28 10.96 -0.21 2.53
N THR A 29 11.46 -1.33 2.00
CA THR A 29 12.26 -1.37 0.78
C THR A 29 11.41 -1.88 -0.37
N VAL A 30 11.35 -1.12 -1.47
CA VAL A 30 10.63 -1.51 -2.69
C VAL A 30 11.63 -2.07 -3.69
N THR A 31 11.44 -3.33 -4.08
CA THR A 31 12.29 -4.01 -5.07
C THR A 31 11.47 -4.47 -6.27
N LYS A 32 12.09 -4.46 -7.46
CA LYS A 32 11.45 -5.00 -8.66
C LYS A 32 11.46 -6.52 -8.59
N SER A 33 10.32 -7.16 -8.83
CA SER A 33 10.23 -8.61 -8.77
C SER A 33 10.94 -9.26 -9.97
N PRO A 34 11.87 -10.21 -9.76
CA PRO A 34 12.58 -10.88 -10.85
C PRO A 34 11.71 -11.90 -11.60
N ILE A 35 10.58 -12.33 -11.04
CA ILE A 35 9.66 -13.35 -11.61
C ILE A 35 8.46 -12.68 -12.33
N SER A 36 8.55 -11.39 -12.65
CA SER A 36 7.42 -10.66 -13.20
C SER A 36 7.15 -11.04 -14.66
N LEU A 37 6.02 -11.72 -14.93
CA LEU A 37 5.52 -11.93 -16.30
C LEU A 37 5.14 -10.60 -16.99
N SER A 38 4.78 -9.58 -16.22
CA SER A 38 4.33 -8.27 -16.73
C SER A 38 5.46 -7.23 -16.80
N GLY A 39 6.62 -7.51 -16.18
CA GLY A 39 7.70 -6.55 -15.96
C GLY A 39 7.36 -5.41 -14.99
N SER A 40 6.19 -5.46 -14.35
CA SER A 40 5.61 -4.37 -13.53
C SER A 40 5.26 -4.79 -12.10
N ASP A 41 5.74 -5.96 -11.68
CA ASP A 41 5.52 -6.45 -10.32
C ASP A 41 6.63 -6.01 -9.37
N PHE A 42 6.26 -5.61 -8.16
CA PHE A 42 7.18 -5.16 -7.11
C PHE A 42 6.96 -5.97 -5.84
N VAL A 43 8.02 -6.11 -5.06
CA VAL A 43 7.98 -6.70 -3.73
C VAL A 43 8.39 -5.63 -2.74
N VAL A 44 7.60 -5.46 -1.68
CA VAL A 44 7.92 -4.54 -0.59
C VAL A 44 8.26 -5.35 0.63
N THR A 45 9.45 -5.10 1.17
CA THR A 45 9.99 -5.79 2.33
C THR A 45 10.23 -4.82 3.48
N ASP A 46 10.22 -5.34 4.70
CA ASP A 46 10.70 -4.63 5.89
C ASP A 46 12.24 -4.63 5.96
N SER A 47 12.79 -4.01 7.00
CA SER A 47 14.22 -3.97 7.31
C SER A 47 14.83 -5.35 7.57
N ASP A 48 14.02 -6.32 7.98
CA ASP A 48 14.45 -7.70 8.28
C ASP A 48 14.40 -8.60 7.03
N GLY A 49 13.97 -8.05 5.89
CA GLY A 49 13.82 -8.76 4.62
C GLY A 49 12.51 -9.56 4.51
N GLY A 50 11.59 -9.42 5.47
CA GLY A 50 10.26 -10.01 5.44
C GLY A 50 9.39 -9.34 4.38
N VAL A 51 8.64 -10.13 3.60
CA VAL A 51 7.72 -9.57 2.60
C VAL A 51 6.47 -9.05 3.28
N VAL A 52 6.27 -7.75 3.23
CA VAL A 52 5.07 -7.09 3.79
C VAL A 52 3.92 -7.15 2.79
N PHE A 53 4.19 -6.80 1.52
CA PHE A 53 3.21 -6.92 0.44
C PHE A 53 3.90 -6.98 -0.93
N LYS A 54 3.17 -7.48 -1.92
CA LYS A 54 3.59 -7.50 -3.32
C LYS A 54 2.63 -6.64 -4.13
N VAL A 55 3.16 -5.93 -5.11
CA VAL A 55 2.37 -5.17 -6.09
C VAL A 55 2.37 -5.97 -7.37
N GLN A 56 1.19 -6.36 -7.84
CA GLN A 56 1.03 -7.06 -9.11
C GLN A 56 0.42 -6.12 -10.16
N GLY A 57 1.09 -6.01 -11.30
CA GLY A 57 0.56 -5.37 -12.49
C GLY A 57 -0.18 -6.37 -13.36
N ARG A 58 -1.41 -6.05 -13.78
CA ARG A 58 -2.19 -6.96 -14.64
C ARG A 58 -1.67 -6.91 -16.08
N ALA A 59 -1.33 -8.09 -16.62
CA ALA A 59 -0.95 -8.25 -18.01
C ALA A 59 -2.08 -7.79 -18.97
N MET A 60 -1.71 -6.88 -19.87
CA MET A 60 -2.31 -6.66 -21.20
C MET A 60 -3.69 -5.99 -21.35
N ARG A 61 -4.53 -5.80 -20.32
CA ARG A 61 -5.81 -5.06 -20.50
C ARG A 61 -6.11 -3.94 -19.51
N VAL A 62 -5.26 -3.73 -18.50
CA VAL A 62 -5.47 -2.65 -17.52
C VAL A 62 -4.15 -2.09 -17.04
N ARG A 63 -3.44 -1.33 -17.90
CA ARG A 63 -2.25 -0.58 -17.48
C ARG A 63 -2.56 0.39 -16.32
N ASP A 64 -3.84 0.69 -16.15
CA ASP A 64 -4.37 1.64 -15.19
C ASP A 64 -4.72 1.00 -13.83
N ARG A 65 -4.51 -0.33 -13.64
CA ARG A 65 -4.81 -1.01 -12.37
C ARG A 65 -3.61 -1.76 -11.82
N ARG A 66 -3.36 -1.57 -10.52
CA ARG A 66 -2.37 -2.31 -9.74
C ARG A 66 -3.06 -2.93 -8.53
N VAL A 67 -2.73 -4.18 -8.22
CA VAL A 67 -3.28 -4.87 -7.05
C VAL A 67 -2.18 -5.04 -6.02
N LEU A 68 -2.45 -4.58 -4.81
CA LEU A 68 -1.62 -4.88 -3.65
C LEU A 68 -2.08 -6.22 -3.09
N VAL A 69 -1.16 -7.17 -2.94
CA VAL A 69 -1.43 -8.48 -2.35
C VAL A 69 -0.51 -8.72 -1.15
N ASP A 70 -0.93 -9.56 -0.22
CA ASP A 70 -0.10 -9.99 0.90
C ASP A 70 1.03 -10.95 0.45
N ALA A 71 1.83 -11.45 1.41
CA ALA A 71 2.92 -12.38 1.14
C ALA A 71 2.45 -13.70 0.48
N VAL A 72 1.22 -14.14 0.80
CA VAL A 72 0.60 -15.41 0.35
C VAL A 72 -0.17 -15.24 -0.97
N GLY A 73 -0.43 -13.99 -1.39
CA GLY A 73 -1.11 -13.65 -2.63
C GLY A 73 -2.58 -13.22 -2.46
N ASN A 74 -3.07 -13.02 -1.24
CA ASN A 74 -4.43 -12.51 -1.04
C ASN A 74 -4.48 -11.00 -1.35
N PRO A 75 -5.52 -10.52 -2.05
CA PRO A 75 -5.65 -9.10 -2.39
C PRO A 75 -5.97 -8.25 -1.16
N ILE A 76 -5.20 -7.19 -0.96
CA ILE A 76 -5.41 -6.17 0.09
C ILE A 76 -6.21 -5.01 -0.49
N LEU A 77 -5.76 -4.43 -1.60
CA LEU A 77 -6.44 -3.34 -2.27
C LEU A 77 -6.15 -3.30 -3.77
N THR A 78 -6.98 -2.56 -4.50
CA THR A 78 -6.74 -2.25 -5.91
C THR A 78 -6.58 -0.75 -6.09
N MET A 79 -5.44 -0.33 -6.65
CA MET A 79 -5.23 1.02 -7.13
C MET A 79 -5.70 1.10 -8.57
N LYS A 80 -6.51 2.11 -8.90
CA LYS A 80 -6.97 2.39 -10.26
C LYS A 80 -6.69 3.85 -10.60
N GLU A 81 -6.10 4.09 -11.76
CA GLU A 81 -5.95 5.44 -12.28
C GLU A 81 -7.32 6.08 -12.50
N LYS A 82 -7.46 7.32 -12.01
CA LYS A 82 -8.68 8.10 -12.24
C LYS A 82 -8.62 8.62 -13.67
N ILE A 83 -9.56 8.18 -14.51
CA ILE A 83 -9.74 8.78 -15.84
C ILE A 83 -10.30 10.19 -15.61
N CYS A 84 -9.47 11.21 -15.77
CA CYS A 84 -9.87 12.61 -15.67
C CYS A 84 -10.90 12.94 -16.76
N GLN A 85 -12.18 12.88 -16.41
CA GLN A 85 -13.23 13.50 -17.20
C GLN A 85 -13.18 15.01 -16.91
N TRP A 86 -12.42 15.76 -17.71
CA TRP A 86 -12.48 17.22 -17.71
C TRP A 86 -13.89 17.63 -18.16
N LYS A 87 -14.76 18.02 -17.22
CA LYS A 87 -16.00 18.70 -17.60
C LYS A 87 -15.63 20.11 -18.02
N LYS A 88 -15.73 20.38 -19.33
CA LYS A 88 -15.69 21.74 -19.86
C LYS A 88 -17.01 22.40 -19.46
N THR A 89 -16.99 23.23 -18.41
CA THR A 89 -18.12 24.10 -18.08
C THR A 89 -18.09 25.24 -19.10
N ASN A 90 -19.17 25.36 -19.89
CA ASN A 90 -19.43 26.54 -20.73
C ASN A 90 -19.76 27.75 -19.86
#